data_AF-A0A925AUM8-F1
#
_entry.id   AF-A0A925AUM8-F1
#
_cell.length_a   1.000
_cell.length_b   1.000
_cell.length_c   1.000
_cell.angle_alpha   90.00
_cell.angle_beta   90.00
_cell.angle_gamma   90.00
#
_symmetry.space_group_name_H-M   'P 1'
#
loop_
_entity.id
_entity.type
_entity.pdbx_description
1 polymer ?
#
loop_
_entity_poly.entity_id
_entity_poly.type
_entity_poly.pdbx_seq_one_letter_code
_entity_poly.pdbx_strand_id
1 'polypeptide(L)'
;MSAVLEADALPERTSRIGPRLWIRIVIACVAGAWGVGIVLTVGANTNDPLTHFARDFDQFWYGAYALREGINPYSVIGPGKAFDWPWPLYFPLPATLIALPFSFLPVIAARAAFFGGSSALLAFALTRDSYHRLVVFASTGYFFAGRVAQWEVALTAAALIPSIGFVFAAKPNIAIALLAAYPRKRAFIGIAVITGLSLVVMPSWPAHWLSLVNDASDKAPPVSYAAGIFLPLALLRWKRPEARLIAVLAFIPHTLMPYATIPLFLVPATLLESLLLVWATWIARVLVSTGMGPFTNFSDFHAAMATVFLPLVYLPVLVMVLRRPNEGEAPDWIVRGLRTLRPRRRDHNEVAPDGTSHAEEGRRSNRKPGPGA
;
A
#
# COMPACT_ATOMS: atom_id res chain seq x y z
N MET A 1 16.56 -26.03 -48.50
CA MET A 1 15.71 -26.29 -47.32
C MET A 1 16.56 -26.15 -46.07
N SER A 2 16.17 -25.22 -45.20
CA SER A 2 16.67 -25.01 -43.83
C SER A 2 18.08 -24.42 -43.64
N ALA A 3 18.28 -23.22 -44.19
CA ALA A 3 19.11 -22.21 -43.54
C ALA A 3 18.19 -21.42 -42.59
N VAL A 4 18.13 -21.86 -41.33
CA VAL A 4 17.38 -21.20 -40.26
C VAL A 4 18.14 -19.93 -39.90
N LEU A 5 17.50 -18.79 -40.18
CA LEU A 5 17.89 -17.46 -39.75
C LEU A 5 17.95 -17.44 -38.22
N GLU A 6 19.15 -17.60 -37.69
CA GLU A 6 19.51 -17.28 -36.31
C GLU A 6 19.48 -15.76 -36.18
N ALA A 7 18.27 -15.23 -36.00
CA ALA A 7 18.08 -13.86 -35.60
C ALA A 7 18.59 -13.73 -34.15
N ASP A 8 19.82 -13.27 -34.03
CA ASP A 8 20.41 -12.67 -32.83
C ASP A 8 19.49 -11.55 -32.33
N ALA A 9 18.45 -11.93 -31.60
CA ALA A 9 17.64 -11.04 -30.79
C ALA A 9 18.47 -10.66 -29.56
N LEU A 10 19.44 -9.77 -29.74
CA LEU A 10 20.05 -9.04 -28.64
C LEU A 10 18.90 -8.39 -27.86
N PRO A 11 18.70 -8.71 -26.56
CA PRO A 11 17.70 -8.02 -25.78
C PRO A 11 18.19 -6.59 -25.63
N GLU A 12 17.61 -5.70 -26.43
CA GLU A 12 17.68 -4.26 -26.28
C GLU A 12 17.13 -3.96 -24.88
N ARG A 13 17.99 -4.05 -23.86
CA ARG A 13 17.92 -3.23 -22.66
C ARG A 13 18.15 -1.81 -23.14
N THR A 14 17.15 -1.26 -23.83
CA THR A 14 16.97 0.17 -23.94
C THR A 14 17.09 0.68 -22.53
N SER A 15 18.19 1.37 -22.26
CA SER A 15 18.41 2.07 -21.02
C SER A 15 17.25 3.03 -20.91
N ARG A 16 16.17 2.64 -20.22
CA ARG A 16 15.07 3.53 -19.90
C ARG A 16 15.71 4.61 -19.06
N ILE A 17 16.08 5.71 -19.69
CA ILE A 17 16.58 6.90 -19.03
C ILE A 17 15.41 7.33 -18.16
N GLY A 18 15.47 6.95 -16.89
CA GLY A 18 14.46 7.36 -15.92
C GLY A 18 14.37 8.88 -15.93
N PRO A 19 13.22 9.44 -15.52
CA PRO A 19 13.07 10.88 -15.36
C PRO A 19 14.27 11.52 -14.66
N ARG A 20 14.79 12.62 -15.23
CA ARG A 20 15.89 13.38 -14.63
C ARG A 20 15.51 13.77 -13.20
N LEU A 21 16.45 13.68 -12.26
CA LEU A 21 16.20 13.92 -10.84
C LEU A 21 15.50 15.26 -10.57
N TRP A 22 15.93 16.33 -11.24
CA TRP A 22 15.34 17.67 -11.06
C TRP A 22 13.87 17.71 -11.49
N ILE A 23 13.47 17.01 -12.56
CA ILE A 23 12.06 16.92 -12.99
C ILE A 23 11.23 16.26 -11.89
N ARG A 24 11.74 15.19 -11.29
CA ARG A 24 11.07 14.49 -10.18
C ARG A 24 10.91 15.38 -8.96
N ILE A 25 11.91 16.20 -8.65
CA ILE A 25 11.85 17.18 -7.55
C ILE A 25 10.79 18.25 -7.87
N VAL A 26 10.77 18.81 -9.08
CA VAL A 26 9.76 19.79 -9.49
C VAL A 26 8.35 19.22 -9.37
N ILE A 27 8.11 18.00 -9.88
CA ILE A 27 6.81 17.32 -9.77
C ILE A 27 6.45 17.10 -8.30
N ALA A 28 7.40 16.72 -7.46
CA ALA A 28 7.18 16.56 -6.02
C ALA A 28 6.79 17.87 -5.35
N CYS A 29 7.46 18.98 -5.66
CA CYS A 29 7.12 20.30 -5.15
C CYS A 29 5.72 20.75 -5.59
N VAL A 30 5.36 20.53 -6.86
CA VAL A 30 4.02 20.86 -7.39
C VAL A 30 2.95 20.02 -6.70
N ALA A 31 3.15 18.71 -6.56
CA ALA A 31 2.21 17.84 -5.85
C ALA A 31 2.11 18.20 -4.35
N GLY A 32 3.21 18.61 -3.73
CA GLY A 32 3.23 19.09 -2.36
C GLY A 32 2.44 20.38 -2.19
N ALA A 33 2.67 21.37 -3.06
CA ALA A 33 1.92 22.62 -3.08
C ALA A 33 0.43 22.39 -3.35
N TRP A 34 0.10 21.45 -4.24
CA TRP A 34 -1.27 21.02 -4.50
C TRP A 34 -1.95 20.44 -3.24
N GLY A 35 -1.26 19.55 -2.53
CA GLY A 35 -1.75 19.01 -1.26
C GLY A 35 -1.97 20.09 -0.20
N VAL A 36 -1.05 21.05 -0.08
CA VAL A 36 -1.20 22.23 0.79
C VAL A 36 -2.44 23.04 0.40
N GLY A 37 -2.61 23.32 -0.90
CA GLY A 37 -3.75 24.05 -1.44
C GLY A 37 -5.09 23.42 -1.04
N ILE A 38 -5.23 22.09 -1.21
CA ILE A 38 -6.44 21.37 -0.80
C ILE A 38 -6.71 21.57 0.70
N VAL A 39 -5.70 21.39 1.56
CA VAL A 39 -5.87 21.55 3.02
C VAL A 39 -6.30 22.97 3.37
N LEU A 40 -5.69 23.99 2.76
CA LEU A 40 -5.98 25.39 3.04
C LEU A 40 -7.37 25.79 2.54
N THR A 41 -7.77 25.40 1.32
CA THR A 41 -9.09 25.71 0.78
C THR A 41 -10.20 25.06 1.60
N VAL A 42 -10.01 23.80 2.01
CA VAL A 42 -11.00 23.09 2.82
C VAL A 42 -10.98 23.57 4.27
N GLY A 43 -9.83 24.04 4.78
CA GLY A 43 -9.70 24.67 6.09
C GLY A 43 -10.30 26.07 6.19
N ALA A 44 -10.27 26.85 5.09
CA ALA A 44 -10.86 28.18 5.02
C ALA A 44 -12.40 28.16 4.99
N ASN A 45 -13.00 27.06 4.54
CA ASN A 45 -14.44 26.88 4.52
C ASN A 45 -14.96 26.42 5.89
N THR A 46 -14.98 27.31 6.88
CA THR A 46 -15.46 27.06 8.25
C THR A 46 -16.98 26.83 8.37
N ASN A 47 -17.71 26.93 7.27
CA ASN A 47 -19.18 26.83 7.22
C ASN A 47 -19.70 25.47 6.74
N ASP A 48 -18.84 24.49 6.48
CA ASP A 48 -19.32 23.14 6.16
C ASP A 48 -19.84 22.49 7.47
N PRO A 49 -21.10 22.03 7.57
CA PRO A 49 -21.58 21.35 8.78
C PRO A 49 -20.71 20.14 9.17
N LEU A 50 -19.99 19.55 8.21
CA LEU A 50 -18.99 18.51 8.43
C LEU A 50 -17.62 19.04 8.91
N THR A 51 -17.42 20.36 9.02
CA THR A 51 -16.23 21.00 9.62
C THR A 51 -16.32 21.19 11.13
N HIS A 52 -17.49 20.97 11.74
CA HIS A 52 -17.57 20.71 13.19
C HIS A 52 -16.91 19.38 13.55
N PHE A 53 -16.79 18.46 12.59
CA PHE A 53 -15.87 17.35 12.74
C PHE A 53 -14.45 17.86 12.42
N ALA A 54 -13.62 17.97 13.46
CA ALA A 54 -12.17 17.88 13.38
C ALA A 54 -11.69 16.90 12.27
N ARG A 55 -10.48 17.06 11.77
CA ARG A 55 -9.94 16.14 10.75
C ARG A 55 -9.39 14.90 11.45
N ASP A 56 -9.28 13.77 10.74
CA ASP A 56 -8.62 12.59 11.30
C ASP A 56 -7.19 12.90 11.78
N PHE A 57 -6.51 13.81 11.09
CA PHE A 57 -5.22 14.36 11.51
C PHE A 57 -5.21 14.99 12.91
N ASP A 58 -6.30 15.61 13.31
CA ASP A 58 -6.36 16.37 14.55
C ASP A 58 -6.28 15.45 15.75
N GLN A 59 -6.79 14.21 15.65
CA GLN A 59 -6.69 13.23 16.73
C GLN A 59 -5.23 12.99 17.13
N PHE A 60 -4.34 12.76 16.15
CA PHE A 60 -2.95 12.46 16.45
C PHE A 60 -2.08 13.72 16.60
N TRP A 61 -2.49 14.86 16.04
CA TRP A 61 -1.91 16.16 16.40
C TRP A 61 -2.20 16.52 17.86
N TYR A 62 -3.45 16.40 18.29
CA TYR A 62 -3.85 16.65 19.68
C TYR A 62 -3.25 15.59 20.61
N GLY A 63 -3.19 14.34 20.17
CA GLY A 63 -2.53 13.29 20.93
C GLY A 63 -1.05 13.62 21.15
N ALA A 64 -0.40 14.20 20.14
CA ALA A 64 1.00 14.60 20.23
C ALA A 64 1.18 15.80 21.15
N TYR A 65 0.24 16.76 21.12
CA TYR A 65 0.18 17.85 22.07
C TYR A 65 0.01 17.33 23.51
N ALA A 66 -0.99 16.47 23.77
CA ALA A 66 -1.22 15.87 25.08
C ALA A 66 0.01 15.13 25.59
N LEU A 67 0.69 14.38 24.73
CA LEU A 67 1.90 13.65 25.09
C LEU A 67 3.05 14.58 25.52
N ARG A 68 3.20 15.75 24.89
CA ARG A 68 4.18 16.76 25.31
C ARG A 68 3.90 17.32 26.69
N GLU A 69 2.62 17.46 27.02
CA GLU A 69 2.17 17.91 28.34
C GLU A 69 2.19 16.78 29.39
N GLY A 70 2.72 15.60 29.05
CA GLY A 70 2.76 14.44 29.95
C GLY A 70 1.38 13.79 30.18
N ILE A 71 0.39 14.09 29.32
CA ILE A 71 -0.97 13.60 29.43
C ILE A 71 -1.15 12.36 28.54
N ASN A 72 -1.86 11.36 29.05
CA ASN A 72 -2.24 10.18 28.28
C ASN A 72 -3.23 10.57 27.15
N PRO A 73 -2.86 10.43 25.86
CA PRO A 73 -3.74 10.86 24.77
C PRO A 73 -5.04 10.04 24.69
N TYR A 74 -5.05 8.80 25.16
CA TYR A 74 -6.23 7.92 25.15
C TYR A 74 -7.30 8.33 26.18
N SER A 75 -6.93 9.07 27.24
CA SER A 75 -7.89 9.56 28.23
C SER A 75 -8.54 10.89 27.84
N VAL A 76 -7.93 11.66 26.94
CA VAL A 76 -8.39 13.02 26.60
C VAL A 76 -9.01 13.16 25.21
N ILE A 77 -8.84 12.19 24.31
CA ILE A 77 -9.44 12.20 22.96
C ILE A 77 -10.64 11.25 22.89
N GLY A 78 -11.78 11.78 22.45
CA GLY A 78 -13.00 11.02 22.17
C GLY A 78 -14.28 11.71 22.64
N PRO A 79 -15.43 11.03 22.53
CA PRO A 79 -16.73 11.65 22.77
C PRO A 79 -16.85 12.18 24.20
N GLY A 80 -17.17 13.48 24.34
CA GLY A 80 -17.34 14.13 25.64
C GLY A 80 -16.04 14.31 26.45
N LYS A 81 -14.87 14.13 25.83
CA LYS A 81 -13.56 14.34 26.48
C LYS A 81 -13.01 15.74 26.18
N ALA A 82 -11.84 16.05 26.74
CA ALA A 82 -11.19 17.36 26.60
C ALA A 82 -10.96 17.76 25.13
N PHE A 83 -10.57 16.80 24.29
CA PHE A 83 -10.66 16.92 22.84
C PHE A 83 -11.88 16.12 22.38
N ASP A 84 -13.01 16.82 22.33
CA ASP A 84 -14.29 16.23 21.95
C ASP A 84 -14.27 15.85 20.47
N TRP A 85 -14.33 14.55 20.24
CA TRP A 85 -14.21 13.94 18.93
C TRP A 85 -15.21 12.78 18.83
N PRO A 86 -15.92 12.56 17.70
CA PRO A 86 -16.98 11.55 17.64
C PRO A 86 -16.50 10.11 17.83
N TRP A 87 -15.19 9.88 17.77
CA TRP A 87 -14.58 8.57 17.96
C TRP A 87 -13.46 8.64 19.00
N PRO A 88 -13.15 7.56 19.72
CA PRO A 88 -11.94 7.51 20.51
C PRO A 88 -10.69 7.53 19.61
N LEU A 89 -9.51 7.72 20.22
CA LEU A 89 -8.24 7.65 19.50
C LEU A 89 -7.95 6.21 19.01
N TYR A 90 -8.41 5.89 17.80
CA TYR A 90 -8.19 4.59 17.16
C TYR A 90 -6.76 4.39 16.66
N PHE A 91 -5.93 5.43 16.69
CA PHE A 91 -4.54 5.34 16.28
C PHE A 91 -3.65 4.82 17.42
N PRO A 92 -2.68 3.93 17.12
CA PRO A 92 -1.70 3.49 18.10
C PRO A 92 -0.70 4.63 18.39
N LEU A 93 -0.04 4.58 19.56
CA LEU A 93 0.86 5.66 20.00
C LEU A 93 2.01 5.98 19.03
N PRO A 94 2.56 5.04 18.23
CA PRO A 94 3.49 5.38 17.16
C PRO A 94 2.97 6.47 16.20
N ALA A 95 1.67 6.51 15.89
CA ALA A 95 1.09 7.57 15.05
C ALA A 95 1.25 8.94 15.71
N THR A 96 0.97 9.01 17.01
CA THR A 96 1.12 10.20 17.85
C THR A 96 2.57 10.65 17.93
N LEU A 97 3.52 9.72 18.10
CA LEU A 97 4.95 10.05 18.08
C LEU A 97 5.43 10.59 16.74
N ILE A 98 4.95 10.02 15.62
CA ILE A 98 5.27 10.54 14.28
C ILE A 98 4.69 11.94 14.09
N ALA A 99 3.53 12.23 14.71
CA ALA A 99 2.89 13.53 14.69
C ALA A 99 3.56 14.56 15.63
N LEU A 100 4.44 14.13 16.54
CA LEU A 100 5.06 14.97 17.57
C LEU A 100 5.71 16.25 17.02
N PRO A 101 6.51 16.22 15.94
CA PRO A 101 7.09 17.44 15.38
C PRO A 101 6.05 18.45 14.88
N PHE A 102 4.86 17.98 14.46
CA PHE A 102 3.79 18.83 13.96
C PHE A 102 2.98 19.50 15.07
N SER A 103 3.04 18.99 16.30
CA SER A 103 2.36 19.60 17.47
C SER A 103 2.91 20.97 17.85
N PHE A 104 4.09 21.35 17.34
CA PHE A 104 4.68 22.68 17.54
C PHE A 104 4.13 23.73 16.58
N LEU A 105 3.36 23.30 15.57
CA LEU A 105 2.74 24.17 14.59
C LEU A 105 1.25 24.35 14.93
N PRO A 106 0.65 25.50 14.58
CA PRO A 106 -0.81 25.64 14.54
C PRO A 106 -1.44 24.49 13.72
N VAL A 107 -2.59 23.97 14.17
CA VAL A 107 -3.19 22.75 13.58
C VAL A 107 -3.35 22.82 12.06
N ILE A 108 -3.69 24.00 11.50
CA ILE A 108 -3.82 24.17 10.05
C ILE A 108 -2.47 24.04 9.32
N ALA A 109 -1.41 24.62 9.88
CA ALA A 109 -0.05 24.50 9.34
C ALA A 109 0.47 23.07 9.48
N ALA A 110 0.15 22.39 10.59
CA ALA A 110 0.47 20.99 10.82
C ALA A 110 -0.18 20.07 9.76
N ARG A 111 -1.48 20.22 9.51
CA ARG A 111 -2.21 19.49 8.46
C ARG A 111 -1.60 19.72 7.08
N ALA A 112 -1.33 20.99 6.75
CA ALA A 112 -0.79 21.38 5.46
C ALA A 112 0.62 20.81 5.24
N ALA A 113 1.49 20.91 6.25
CA ALA A 113 2.84 20.37 6.22
C ALA A 113 2.84 18.84 6.09
N PHE A 114 2.01 18.15 6.87
CA PHE A 114 1.89 16.69 6.81
C PHE A 114 1.38 16.21 5.46
N PHE A 115 0.24 16.74 4.99
CA PHE A 115 -0.39 16.27 3.76
C PHE A 115 0.39 16.71 2.51
N GLY A 116 0.89 17.94 2.50
CA GLY A 116 1.78 18.45 1.44
C GLY A 116 3.08 17.65 1.35
N GLY A 117 3.74 17.42 2.50
CA GLY A 117 4.94 16.58 2.56
C GLY A 117 4.69 15.15 2.07
N SER A 118 3.59 14.54 2.50
CA SER A 118 3.17 13.21 2.04
C SER A 118 2.94 13.16 0.54
N SER A 119 2.32 14.21 -0.02
CA SER A 119 2.03 14.33 -1.45
C SER A 119 3.32 14.49 -2.28
N ALA A 120 4.26 15.31 -1.80
CA ALA A 120 5.56 15.47 -2.42
C ALA A 120 6.36 14.15 -2.42
N LEU A 121 6.38 13.44 -1.29
CA LEU A 121 7.04 12.13 -1.16
C LEU A 121 6.42 11.09 -2.11
N LEU A 122 5.09 11.03 -2.19
CA LEU A 122 4.41 10.10 -3.09
C LEU A 122 4.72 10.42 -4.56
N ALA A 123 4.66 11.69 -4.96
CA ALA A 123 4.98 12.11 -6.33
C ALA A 123 6.44 11.82 -6.70
N PHE A 124 7.37 12.11 -5.79
CA PHE A 124 8.79 11.78 -5.96
C PHE A 124 9.02 10.28 -6.14
N ALA A 125 8.28 9.46 -5.39
CA ALA A 125 8.35 8.01 -5.47
C ALA A 125 7.79 7.46 -6.78
N LEU A 126 6.57 7.90 -7.16
CA LEU A 126 5.89 7.41 -8.36
C LEU A 126 6.68 7.74 -9.64
N THR A 127 7.26 8.93 -9.71
CA THR A 127 8.08 9.40 -10.86
C THR A 127 9.42 8.67 -11.01
N ARG A 128 9.79 7.77 -10.09
CA ARG A 128 10.99 6.95 -10.24
C ARG A 128 10.90 6.04 -11.46
N ASP A 129 9.74 5.41 -11.64
CA ASP A 129 9.56 4.35 -12.63
C ASP A 129 8.60 4.76 -13.77
N SER A 130 7.64 5.66 -13.51
CA SER A 130 6.65 6.06 -14.51
C SER A 130 5.88 7.33 -14.13
N TYR A 131 5.30 8.02 -15.11
CA TYR A 131 4.44 9.19 -14.85
C TYR A 131 2.95 8.85 -14.75
N HIS A 132 2.51 7.70 -15.29
CA HIS A 132 1.09 7.42 -15.42
C HIS A 132 0.33 7.35 -14.11
N ARG A 133 1.01 6.99 -13.01
CA ARG A 133 0.42 6.92 -11.67
C ARG A 133 0.22 8.29 -11.01
N LEU A 134 0.80 9.37 -11.55
CA LEU A 134 0.60 10.73 -11.03
C LEU A 134 -0.87 11.18 -11.08
N VAL A 135 -1.68 10.56 -11.94
CA VAL A 135 -3.13 10.86 -11.98
C VAL A 135 -3.85 10.51 -10.67
N VAL A 136 -3.22 9.77 -9.74
CA VAL A 136 -3.73 9.58 -8.37
C VAL A 136 -4.10 10.91 -7.70
N PHE A 137 -3.35 11.99 -7.99
CA PHE A 137 -3.58 13.33 -7.44
C PHE A 137 -4.88 13.98 -7.94
N ALA A 138 -5.54 13.39 -8.95
CA ALA A 138 -6.84 13.80 -9.46
C ALA A 138 -8.00 12.89 -8.99
N SER A 139 -7.71 11.81 -8.24
CA SER A 139 -8.73 10.88 -7.73
C SER A 139 -9.54 11.45 -6.58
N THR A 140 -10.79 11.03 -6.38
CA THR A 140 -11.55 11.42 -5.18
C THR A 140 -10.88 10.93 -3.91
N GLY A 141 -10.17 9.81 -3.97
CA GLY A 141 -9.39 9.31 -2.84
C GLY A 141 -8.35 10.32 -2.37
N TYR A 142 -7.69 11.00 -3.30
CA TYR A 142 -6.66 11.99 -2.95
C TYR A 142 -7.27 13.28 -2.40
N PHE A 143 -8.33 13.80 -3.05
CA PHE A 143 -9.05 14.97 -2.55
C PHE A 143 -9.64 14.73 -1.15
N PHE A 144 -10.27 13.56 -0.95
CA PHE A 144 -10.83 13.20 0.33
C PHE A 144 -9.73 12.98 1.38
N ALA A 145 -8.60 12.37 1.00
CA ALA A 145 -7.44 12.26 1.88
C ALA A 145 -6.91 13.63 2.32
N GLY A 146 -6.85 14.61 1.41
CA GLY A 146 -6.42 15.98 1.73
C GLY A 146 -7.42 16.71 2.61
N ARG A 147 -8.71 16.49 2.36
CA ARG A 147 -9.80 17.00 3.21
C ARG A 147 -9.63 16.55 4.66
N VAL A 148 -9.23 15.32 4.94
CA VAL A 148 -9.06 14.82 6.33
C VAL A 148 -7.60 14.66 6.77
N ALA A 149 -6.65 15.14 5.95
CA ALA A 149 -5.20 14.96 6.12
C ALA A 149 -4.80 13.53 6.52
N GLN A 150 -5.24 12.56 5.70
CA GLN A 150 -5.14 11.13 5.98
C GLN A 150 -3.76 10.51 5.69
N TRP A 151 -3.51 9.35 6.32
CA TRP A 151 -2.23 8.64 6.29
C TRP A 151 -1.94 7.91 4.98
N GLU A 152 -2.96 7.56 4.19
CA GLU A 152 -2.81 6.67 3.03
C GLU A 152 -1.82 7.19 1.98
N VAL A 153 -1.71 8.51 1.82
CA VAL A 153 -0.72 9.13 0.92
C VAL A 153 0.70 8.87 1.43
N ALA A 154 0.93 9.08 2.74
CA ALA A 154 2.22 8.84 3.39
C ALA A 154 2.60 7.35 3.40
N LEU A 155 1.65 6.47 3.72
CA LEU A 155 1.84 5.02 3.74
C LEU A 155 2.16 4.48 2.33
N THR A 156 1.46 4.97 1.32
CA THR A 156 1.71 4.59 -0.07
C THR A 156 3.09 5.08 -0.54
N ALA A 157 3.51 6.27 -0.13
CA ALA A 157 4.88 6.75 -0.36
C ALA A 157 5.91 5.85 0.35
N ALA A 158 5.65 5.45 1.61
CA ALA A 158 6.55 4.60 2.39
C ALA A 158 6.73 3.18 1.82
N ALA A 159 5.72 2.67 1.11
CA ALA A 159 5.85 1.41 0.36
C ALA A 159 6.89 1.49 -0.76
N LEU A 160 7.11 2.68 -1.32
CA LEU A 160 8.04 2.94 -2.40
C LEU A 160 9.37 3.56 -1.92
N ILE A 161 9.38 4.17 -0.73
CA ILE A 161 10.53 4.81 -0.08
C ILE A 161 10.82 4.11 1.26
N PRO A 162 11.65 3.05 1.29
CA PRO A 162 11.83 2.25 2.50
C PRO A 162 12.46 2.99 3.69
N SER A 163 13.12 4.14 3.46
CA SER A 163 13.72 4.95 4.53
C SER A 163 12.69 5.64 5.43
N ILE A 164 11.46 5.82 4.95
CA ILE A 164 10.34 6.35 5.75
C ILE A 164 9.38 5.25 6.20
N GLY A 165 9.81 3.98 6.16
CA GLY A 165 8.96 2.83 6.48
C GLY A 165 8.47 2.80 7.93
N PHE A 166 9.02 3.60 8.85
CA PHE A 166 8.48 3.78 10.20
C PHE A 166 7.04 4.29 10.21
N VAL A 167 6.61 5.01 9.15
CA VAL A 167 5.23 5.51 8.99
C VAL A 167 4.19 4.39 9.01
N PHE A 168 4.57 3.15 8.63
CA PHE A 168 3.69 1.99 8.71
C PHE A 168 3.17 1.68 10.12
N ALA A 169 3.91 2.04 11.16
CA ALA A 169 3.45 1.84 12.54
C ALA A 169 2.25 2.73 12.90
N ALA A 170 2.01 3.81 12.15
CA ALA A 170 0.90 4.73 12.42
C ALA A 170 -0.47 4.12 12.09
N LYS A 171 -0.55 3.22 11.10
CA LYS A 171 -1.82 2.63 10.63
C LYS A 171 -1.60 1.16 10.26
N PRO A 172 -1.47 0.27 11.26
CA PRO A 172 -0.97 -1.09 11.06
C PRO A 172 -1.83 -1.92 10.12
N ASN A 173 -3.15 -1.71 10.11
CA ASN A 173 -4.08 -2.41 9.23
C ASN A 173 -3.74 -2.18 7.73
N ILE A 174 -3.68 -0.93 7.26
CA ILE A 174 -3.29 -0.64 5.87
C ILE A 174 -1.82 -0.99 5.59
N ALA A 175 -0.95 -0.77 6.59
CA ALA A 175 0.47 -1.06 6.47
C ALA A 175 0.77 -2.54 6.19
N ILE A 176 0.06 -3.48 6.83
CA ILE A 176 0.27 -4.92 6.59
C ILE A 176 0.02 -5.28 5.12
N ALA A 177 -0.98 -4.68 4.48
CA ALA A 177 -1.24 -4.92 3.06
C ALA A 177 -0.13 -4.37 2.15
N LEU A 178 0.39 -3.17 2.46
CA LEU A 178 1.52 -2.58 1.74
C LEU A 178 2.82 -3.36 1.96
N LEU A 179 3.08 -3.87 3.16
CA LEU A 179 4.24 -4.71 3.48
C LEU A 179 4.16 -6.10 2.86
N ALA A 180 2.96 -6.66 2.73
CA ALA A 180 2.75 -7.91 2.00
C ALA A 180 3.11 -7.74 0.52
N ALA A 181 2.77 -6.60 -0.06
CA ALA A 181 3.14 -6.27 -1.44
C ALA A 181 4.63 -5.96 -1.59
N TYR A 182 5.17 -5.08 -0.75
CA TYR A 182 6.51 -4.51 -0.86
C TYR A 182 7.34 -4.72 0.43
N PRO A 183 7.72 -5.97 0.77
CA PRO A 183 8.45 -6.25 1.99
C PRO A 183 9.88 -5.72 1.88
N ARG A 184 10.28 -4.84 2.81
CA ARG A 184 11.62 -4.24 2.84
C ARG A 184 12.17 -4.27 4.26
N LYS A 185 13.37 -4.84 4.45
CA LYS A 185 14.04 -4.92 5.78
C LYS A 185 14.09 -3.57 6.49
N ARG A 186 14.41 -2.49 5.77
CA ARG A 186 14.47 -1.12 6.32
C ARG A 186 13.13 -0.64 6.87
N ALA A 187 12.02 -1.02 6.24
CA ALA A 187 10.69 -0.67 6.73
C ALA A 187 10.38 -1.39 8.06
N PHE A 188 10.68 -2.68 8.16
CA PHE A 188 10.52 -3.44 9.41
C PHE A 188 11.39 -2.87 10.55
N ILE A 189 12.64 -2.48 10.26
CA ILE A 189 13.49 -1.81 11.25
C ILE A 189 12.85 -0.49 11.70
N GLY A 190 12.37 0.34 10.76
CA GLY A 190 11.70 1.59 11.09
C GLY A 190 10.47 1.39 11.98
N ILE A 191 9.63 0.40 11.66
CA ILE A 191 8.46 0.02 12.48
C ILE A 191 8.89 -0.41 13.87
N ALA A 192 9.87 -1.32 13.97
CA ALA A 192 10.35 -1.82 15.24
C ALA A 192 10.92 -0.68 16.12
N VAL A 193 11.70 0.23 15.53
CA VAL A 193 12.28 1.38 16.25
C VAL A 193 11.18 2.30 16.77
N ILE A 194 10.24 2.77 15.94
CA ILE A 194 9.22 3.72 16.40
C ILE A 194 8.23 3.09 17.39
N THR A 195 7.98 1.78 17.27
CA THR A 195 7.13 1.03 18.21
C THR A 195 7.86 0.79 19.54
N GLY A 196 9.15 0.48 19.50
CA GLY A 196 9.99 0.40 20.70
C GLY A 196 10.04 1.73 21.44
N LEU A 197 10.23 2.83 20.72
CA LEU A 197 10.19 4.18 21.29
C LEU A 197 8.82 4.50 21.90
N SER A 198 7.72 4.10 21.26
CA SER A 198 6.38 4.32 21.84
C SER A 198 6.14 3.53 23.12
N LEU A 199 6.70 2.32 23.22
CA LEU A 199 6.67 1.54 24.46
C LEU A 199 7.52 2.16 25.57
N VAL A 200 8.66 2.77 25.24
CA VAL A 200 9.48 3.51 26.23
C VAL A 200 8.71 4.74 26.73
N VAL A 201 8.05 5.47 25.84
CA VAL A 201 7.31 6.70 26.19
C VAL A 201 6.07 6.40 27.03
N MET A 202 5.31 5.34 26.70
CA MET A 202 4.11 4.98 27.45
C MET A 202 3.86 3.46 27.40
N PRO A 203 4.47 2.66 28.29
CA PRO A 203 4.43 1.20 28.21
C PRO A 203 3.01 0.59 28.17
N SER A 204 2.01 1.27 28.76
CA SER A 204 0.62 0.81 28.80
C SER A 204 -0.20 1.10 27.54
N TRP A 205 0.34 1.86 26.56
CA TRP A 205 -0.42 2.25 25.37
C TRP A 205 -1.04 1.09 24.59
N PRO A 206 -0.41 -0.11 24.45
CA PRO A 206 -1.03 -1.20 23.70
C PRO A 206 -2.34 -1.66 24.34
N ALA A 207 -2.40 -1.73 25.67
CA ALA A 207 -3.61 -2.14 26.39
C ALA A 207 -4.73 -1.11 26.20
N HIS A 208 -4.43 0.18 26.36
CA HIS A 208 -5.40 1.26 26.12
C HIS A 208 -5.90 1.27 24.67
N TRP A 209 -4.99 1.15 23.70
CA TRP A 209 -5.34 1.14 22.29
C TRP A 209 -6.20 -0.08 21.94
N LEU A 210 -5.84 -1.28 22.40
CA LEU A 210 -6.60 -2.51 22.16
C LEU A 210 -8.02 -2.42 22.73
N SER A 211 -8.20 -1.86 23.93
CA SER A 211 -9.55 -1.67 24.48
C SER A 211 -10.43 -0.78 23.60
N LEU A 212 -9.85 0.20 22.92
CA LEU A 212 -10.62 1.12 22.06
C LEU A 212 -10.91 0.53 20.68
N VAL A 213 -9.96 -0.18 20.08
CA VAL A 213 -10.17 -0.75 18.72
C VAL A 213 -11.03 -2.00 18.73
N ASN A 214 -11.14 -2.71 19.85
CA ASN A 214 -12.07 -3.85 19.98
C ASN A 214 -13.53 -3.41 19.87
N ASP A 215 -13.84 -2.15 20.21
CA ASP A 215 -15.19 -1.58 20.15
C ASP A 215 -15.48 -0.88 18.79
N ALA A 216 -14.54 -0.92 17.84
CA ALA A 216 -14.66 -0.26 16.55
C ALA A 216 -15.56 -1.03 15.57
N SER A 217 -16.87 -1.04 15.83
CA SER A 217 -17.88 -1.72 15.02
C SER A 217 -18.03 -1.17 13.59
N ASP A 218 -17.51 0.03 13.32
CA ASP A 218 -17.56 0.71 12.03
C ASP A 218 -16.55 0.18 11.00
N LYS A 219 -15.68 -0.77 11.39
CA LYS A 219 -14.61 -1.31 10.55
C LYS A 219 -14.89 -2.77 10.21
N ALA A 220 -15.26 -3.04 8.96
CA ALA A 220 -15.42 -4.39 8.44
C ALA A 220 -14.36 -4.71 7.38
N PRO A 221 -13.87 -5.95 7.29
CA PRO A 221 -13.03 -6.35 6.18
C PRO A 221 -13.86 -6.42 4.88
N PRO A 222 -13.29 -6.07 3.71
CA PRO A 222 -14.00 -6.15 2.43
C PRO A 222 -14.71 -7.47 2.16
N VAL A 223 -14.13 -8.61 2.55
CA VAL A 223 -14.75 -9.94 2.37
C VAL A 223 -16.09 -10.12 3.08
N SER A 224 -16.42 -9.25 4.05
CA SER A 224 -17.74 -9.22 4.69
C SER A 224 -18.85 -8.67 3.78
N TYR A 225 -18.51 -8.12 2.60
CA TYR A 225 -19.46 -7.61 1.62
C TYR A 225 -19.50 -8.51 0.38
N ALA A 226 -20.68 -8.61 -0.24
CA ALA A 226 -20.92 -9.50 -1.38
C ALA A 226 -19.89 -9.34 -2.53
N ALA A 227 -19.55 -8.11 -2.92
CA ALA A 227 -18.54 -7.87 -3.95
C ALA A 227 -17.10 -8.16 -3.47
N GLY A 228 -16.84 -8.03 -2.16
CA GLY A 228 -15.50 -8.23 -1.60
C GLY A 228 -15.06 -9.68 -1.52
N ILE A 229 -16.00 -10.64 -1.55
CA ILE A 229 -15.71 -12.09 -1.56
C ILE A 229 -14.82 -12.52 -2.74
N PHE A 230 -14.79 -11.72 -3.82
CA PHE A 230 -13.99 -12.00 -5.01
C PHE A 230 -12.56 -11.48 -4.90
N LEU A 231 -12.25 -10.54 -3.99
CA LEU A 231 -10.90 -9.97 -3.87
C LEU A 231 -9.79 -10.98 -3.56
N PRO A 232 -10.03 -12.05 -2.76
CA PRO A 232 -9.05 -13.12 -2.56
C PRO A 232 -8.61 -13.83 -3.85
N LEU A 233 -9.39 -13.76 -4.95
CA LEU A 233 -8.98 -14.28 -6.25
C LEU A 233 -7.68 -13.65 -6.76
N ALA A 234 -7.29 -12.47 -6.23
CA ALA A 234 -5.98 -11.88 -6.50
C ALA A 234 -4.82 -12.86 -6.23
N LEU A 235 -4.97 -13.80 -5.29
CA LEU A 235 -3.96 -14.82 -4.98
C LEU A 235 -3.65 -15.77 -6.14
N LEU A 236 -4.51 -15.87 -7.16
CA LEU A 236 -4.17 -16.56 -8.42
C LEU A 236 -2.93 -15.94 -9.11
N ARG A 237 -2.61 -14.68 -8.77
CA ARG A 237 -1.45 -13.93 -9.23
C ARG A 237 -0.48 -13.58 -8.09
N TRP A 238 -0.40 -14.39 -7.02
CA TRP A 238 0.33 -14.10 -5.78
C TRP A 238 1.82 -13.69 -5.92
N LYS A 239 2.50 -14.03 -7.02
CA LYS A 239 3.89 -13.59 -7.24
C LYS A 239 3.98 -12.09 -7.49
N ARG A 240 2.88 -11.45 -7.91
CA ARG A 240 2.78 -10.01 -8.08
C ARG A 240 2.63 -9.28 -6.74
N PRO A 241 3.35 -8.17 -6.51
CA PRO A 241 3.14 -7.34 -5.33
C PRO A 241 1.71 -6.78 -5.27
N GLU A 242 1.14 -6.38 -6.41
CA GLU A 242 -0.22 -5.86 -6.52
C GLU A 242 -1.28 -6.88 -6.07
N ALA A 243 -1.07 -8.15 -6.40
CA ALA A 243 -1.95 -9.23 -6.00
C ALA A 243 -1.98 -9.42 -4.48
N ARG A 244 -0.80 -9.37 -3.84
CA ARG A 244 -0.67 -9.48 -2.39
C ARG A 244 -1.31 -8.29 -1.67
N LEU A 245 -1.17 -7.08 -2.24
CA LEU A 245 -1.84 -5.88 -1.73
C LEU A 245 -3.36 -6.08 -1.66
N ILE A 246 -3.98 -6.46 -2.77
CA ILE A 246 -5.43 -6.65 -2.87
C ILE A 246 -5.89 -7.78 -1.95
N ALA A 247 -5.19 -8.92 -2.00
CA ALA A 247 -5.56 -10.08 -1.20
C ALA A 247 -5.54 -9.76 0.29
N VAL A 248 -4.54 -9.05 0.79
CA VAL A 248 -4.45 -8.70 2.20
C VAL A 248 -5.44 -7.60 2.57
N LEU A 249 -5.63 -6.57 1.73
CA LEU A 249 -6.70 -5.59 1.94
C LEU A 249 -8.07 -6.26 2.07
N ALA A 250 -8.32 -7.34 1.33
CA ALA A 250 -9.59 -8.06 1.39
C ALA A 250 -9.95 -8.56 2.79
N PHE A 251 -8.96 -8.96 3.59
CA PHE A 251 -9.17 -9.58 4.91
C PHE A 251 -8.96 -8.62 6.09
N ILE A 252 -8.42 -7.43 5.86
CA ILE A 252 -8.11 -6.51 6.93
C ILE A 252 -9.29 -5.54 7.15
N PRO A 253 -9.76 -5.36 8.40
CA PRO A 253 -10.74 -4.32 8.72
C PRO A 253 -10.18 -2.94 8.42
N HIS A 254 -10.84 -2.22 7.53
CA HIS A 254 -10.53 -0.82 7.24
C HIS A 254 -11.76 -0.12 6.71
N THR A 255 -11.75 1.21 6.80
CA THR A 255 -12.83 2.02 6.23
C THR A 255 -12.75 1.98 4.70
N LEU A 256 -13.85 1.63 4.03
CA LEU A 256 -13.95 1.68 2.56
C LEU A 256 -14.26 3.11 2.06
N MET A 257 -13.72 4.11 2.75
CA MET A 257 -13.80 5.51 2.39
C MET A 257 -12.90 5.81 1.18
N PRO A 258 -13.18 6.89 0.43
CA PRO A 258 -12.42 7.21 -0.78
C PRO A 258 -10.90 7.22 -0.59
N TYR A 259 -10.39 7.74 0.54
CA TYR A 259 -8.95 7.80 0.80
C TYR A 259 -8.28 6.41 0.87
N ALA A 260 -9.03 5.34 1.19
CA ALA A 260 -8.50 3.99 1.28
C ALA A 260 -8.15 3.40 -0.11
N THR A 261 -8.54 4.08 -1.18
CA THR A 261 -8.22 3.68 -2.56
C THR A 261 -6.82 4.11 -3.00
N ILE A 262 -6.13 5.00 -2.26
CA ILE A 262 -4.80 5.50 -2.67
C ILE A 262 -3.78 4.38 -2.89
N PRO A 263 -3.65 3.37 -2.00
CA PRO A 263 -2.78 2.21 -2.26
C PRO A 263 -3.08 1.48 -3.57
N LEU A 264 -4.34 1.47 -4.04
CA LEU A 264 -4.74 0.79 -5.26
C LEU A 264 -4.13 1.43 -6.52
N PHE A 265 -3.69 2.69 -6.46
CA PHE A 265 -2.98 3.35 -7.57
C PHE A 265 -1.56 2.81 -7.81
N LEU A 266 -1.08 1.89 -6.95
CA LEU A 266 0.11 1.10 -7.25
C LEU A 266 -0.16 -0.04 -8.26
N VAL A 267 -1.44 -0.38 -8.50
CA VAL A 267 -1.84 -1.51 -9.34
C VAL A 267 -1.79 -1.23 -10.85
N PRO A 268 -2.26 -0.07 -11.35
CA PRO A 268 -2.23 0.24 -12.78
C PRO A 268 -0.84 0.12 -13.41
N ALA A 269 -0.79 -0.55 -14.55
CA ALA A 269 0.38 -0.71 -15.41
C ALA A 269 0.43 0.35 -16.53
N THR A 270 -0.70 0.98 -16.84
CA THR A 270 -0.80 1.97 -17.93
C THR A 270 -1.50 3.26 -17.48
N LEU A 271 -1.39 4.30 -18.31
CA LEU A 271 -2.14 5.55 -18.13
C LEU A 271 -3.65 5.32 -18.22
N LEU A 272 -4.11 4.52 -19.18
CA LEU A 272 -5.53 4.22 -19.32
C LEU A 272 -6.08 3.54 -18.07
N GLU A 273 -5.40 2.52 -17.54
CA GLU A 273 -5.82 1.87 -16.29
C GLU A 273 -5.86 2.84 -15.10
N SER A 274 -4.91 3.78 -15.04
CA SER A 274 -4.86 4.79 -13.98
C SER A 274 -6.01 5.80 -14.10
N LEU A 275 -6.29 6.27 -15.32
CA LEU A 275 -7.41 7.17 -15.60
C LEU A 275 -8.76 6.48 -15.33
N LEU A 276 -8.92 5.22 -15.72
CA LEU A 276 -10.10 4.43 -15.39
C LEU A 276 -10.31 4.35 -13.89
N LEU A 277 -9.24 4.17 -13.11
CA LEU A 277 -9.31 4.16 -11.65
C LEU A 277 -9.69 5.54 -11.08
N VAL A 278 -9.15 6.64 -11.61
CA VAL A 278 -9.58 8.01 -11.25
C VAL A 278 -11.08 8.18 -11.46
N TRP A 279 -11.57 7.88 -12.66
CA TRP A 279 -12.99 8.01 -13.00
C TRP A 279 -13.88 7.13 -12.14
N ALA A 280 -13.49 5.87 -11.91
CA ALA A 280 -14.19 4.96 -11.02
C ALA A 280 -14.37 5.53 -9.61
N THR A 281 -13.32 6.14 -9.05
CA THR A 281 -13.41 6.76 -7.71
C THR A 281 -14.33 7.99 -7.67
N TRP A 282 -14.42 8.76 -8.76
CA TRP A 282 -15.38 9.88 -8.89
C TRP A 282 -16.81 9.41 -9.04
N ILE A 283 -17.06 8.45 -9.93
CA ILE A 283 -18.40 7.88 -10.16
C ILE A 283 -18.92 7.25 -8.86
N ALA A 284 -18.10 6.44 -8.19
CA ALA A 284 -18.47 5.82 -6.92
C ALA A 284 -18.82 6.87 -5.85
N ARG A 285 -18.02 7.94 -5.74
CA ARG A 285 -18.29 9.03 -4.80
C ARG A 285 -19.61 9.74 -5.10
N VAL A 286 -19.86 10.09 -6.36
CA VAL A 286 -21.07 10.79 -6.82
C VAL A 286 -22.30 9.94 -6.52
N LEU A 287 -22.30 8.67 -6.92
CA LEU A 287 -23.42 7.75 -6.68
C LEU A 287 -23.80 7.66 -5.21
N VAL A 288 -22.83 7.57 -4.31
CA VAL A 288 -23.11 7.54 -2.87
C VAL A 288 -23.63 8.89 -2.36
N SER A 289 -23.07 10.03 -2.81
CA SER A 289 -23.55 11.35 -2.36
C SER A 289 -24.95 11.70 -2.86
N THR A 290 -25.30 11.34 -4.09
CA THR A 290 -26.54 11.83 -4.73
C THR A 290 -27.63 10.77 -4.77
N GLY A 291 -27.28 9.49 -4.75
CA GLY A 291 -28.22 8.38 -5.00
C GLY A 291 -28.56 7.53 -3.77
N MET A 292 -27.81 7.63 -2.67
CA MET A 292 -27.98 6.74 -1.51
C MET A 292 -28.20 7.48 -0.17
N GLY A 293 -28.04 8.81 -0.14
CA GLY A 293 -28.31 9.63 1.04
C GLY A 293 -29.77 10.14 1.11
N PRO A 294 -30.16 10.80 2.20
CA PRO A 294 -29.34 11.15 3.37
C PRO A 294 -29.09 9.95 4.30
N PHE A 295 -27.94 9.94 4.97
CA PHE A 295 -27.59 8.92 5.97
C PHE A 295 -27.81 9.47 7.38
N THR A 296 -28.38 8.68 8.26
CA THR A 296 -28.68 9.08 9.66
C THR A 296 -27.48 8.89 10.59
N ASN A 297 -26.55 8.01 10.23
CA ASN A 297 -25.35 7.72 11.00
C ASN A 297 -24.17 7.33 10.08
N PHE A 298 -22.97 7.32 10.66
CA PHE A 298 -21.73 7.03 9.93
C PHE A 298 -21.64 5.57 9.44
N SER A 299 -22.20 4.61 10.19
CA SER A 299 -22.17 3.19 9.83
C SER A 299 -22.95 2.91 8.54
N ASP A 300 -24.13 3.52 8.39
CA ASP A 300 -24.95 3.41 7.17
C ASP A 300 -24.24 4.04 5.96
N PHE A 301 -23.64 5.22 6.16
CA PHE A 301 -22.81 5.87 5.14
C PHE A 301 -21.63 4.99 4.72
N HIS A 302 -20.96 4.35 5.68
CA HIS A 302 -19.85 3.44 5.43
C HIS A 302 -20.30 2.18 4.66
N ALA A 303 -21.43 1.57 5.04
CA ALA A 303 -21.98 0.42 4.35
C ALA A 303 -22.39 0.74 2.90
N ALA A 304 -22.97 1.93 2.67
CA ALA A 304 -23.28 2.41 1.34
C ALA A 304 -22.01 2.62 0.49
N MET A 305 -20.97 3.24 1.07
CA MET A 305 -19.67 3.36 0.41
C MET A 305 -19.10 2.00 0.02
N ALA A 306 -19.10 1.01 0.92
CA ALA A 306 -18.61 -0.33 0.63
C ALA A 306 -19.35 -0.99 -0.54
N THR A 307 -20.68 -0.85 -0.58
CA THR A 307 -21.56 -1.42 -1.61
C THR A 307 -21.25 -0.87 -3.01
N VAL A 308 -20.77 0.38 -3.11
CA VAL A 308 -20.46 1.02 -4.39
C VAL A 308 -18.96 0.93 -4.74
N PHE A 309 -18.07 1.17 -3.78
CA PHE A 309 -16.62 1.19 -4.01
C PHE A 309 -16.07 -0.20 -4.34
N LEU A 310 -16.57 -1.26 -3.69
CA LEU A 310 -16.08 -2.60 -4.00
C LEU A 310 -16.31 -2.99 -5.47
N PRO A 311 -17.54 -2.94 -6.02
CA PRO A 311 -17.77 -3.29 -7.41
C PRO A 311 -17.19 -2.28 -8.41
N LEU A 312 -17.20 -0.98 -8.12
CA LEU A 312 -16.74 0.04 -9.09
C LEU A 312 -15.25 0.33 -9.03
N VAL A 313 -14.58 0.10 -7.90
CA VAL A 313 -13.17 0.46 -7.70
C VAL A 313 -12.33 -0.79 -7.47
N TYR A 314 -12.65 -1.61 -6.47
CA TYR A 314 -11.80 -2.75 -6.12
C TYR A 314 -11.87 -3.90 -7.15
N LEU A 315 -13.05 -4.23 -7.69
CA LEU A 315 -13.17 -5.29 -8.69
C LEU A 315 -12.46 -4.97 -10.02
N PRO A 316 -12.53 -3.74 -10.58
CA PRO A 316 -11.72 -3.39 -11.74
C PRO A 316 -10.21 -3.50 -11.47
N VAL A 317 -9.77 -3.11 -10.28
CA VAL A 317 -8.36 -3.25 -9.85
C VAL A 317 -7.97 -4.73 -9.75
N LEU A 318 -8.85 -5.60 -9.24
CA LEU A 318 -8.68 -7.05 -9.26
C LEU A 318 -8.55 -7.57 -10.71
N VAL A 319 -9.43 -7.15 -11.62
CA VAL A 319 -9.38 -7.54 -13.04
C VAL A 319 -8.05 -7.11 -13.68
N MET A 320 -7.55 -5.90 -13.40
CA MET A 320 -6.23 -5.45 -13.87
C MET A 320 -5.11 -6.41 -13.43
N VAL A 321 -5.16 -6.91 -12.19
CA VAL A 321 -4.19 -7.92 -11.70
C VAL A 321 -4.37 -9.26 -12.42
N LEU A 322 -5.61 -9.76 -12.50
CA LEU A 322 -5.90 -11.08 -13.07
C LEU A 322 -5.56 -11.21 -14.57
N ARG A 323 -5.66 -10.11 -15.33
CA ARG A 323 -5.31 -10.06 -16.76
C ARG A 323 -3.81 -10.18 -17.04
N ARG A 324 -2.95 -10.03 -16.03
CA ARG A 324 -1.49 -10.07 -16.18
C ARG A 324 -0.93 -11.45 -15.77
N PRO A 325 0.20 -11.91 -16.34
CA PRO A 325 0.78 -13.21 -16.00
C PRO A 325 1.24 -13.28 -14.53
N ASN A 326 1.25 -14.46 -13.91
CA ASN A 326 1.65 -14.64 -12.50
C ASN A 326 3.19 -14.63 -12.35
N GLU A 327 3.77 -13.44 -12.39
CA GLU A 327 5.22 -13.19 -12.37
C GLU A 327 5.58 -12.21 -11.24
N GLY A 328 6.88 -12.16 -10.89
CA GLY A 328 7.42 -11.28 -9.86
C GLY A 328 8.29 -12.01 -8.84
N GLU A 329 9.11 -11.24 -8.14
CA GLU A 329 9.91 -11.74 -7.03
C GLU A 329 8.98 -12.09 -5.87
N ALA A 330 8.80 -13.38 -5.64
CA ALA A 330 8.21 -13.88 -4.41
C ALA A 330 9.22 -13.65 -3.27
N PRO A 331 8.77 -13.17 -2.09
CA PRO A 331 9.65 -13.08 -0.93
C PRO A 331 10.30 -14.43 -0.62
N ASP A 332 11.62 -14.42 -0.35
CA ASP A 332 12.41 -15.65 -0.11
C ASP A 332 11.79 -16.56 0.96
N TRP A 333 11.18 -15.97 1.98
CA TRP A 333 10.53 -16.72 3.06
C TRP A 333 9.31 -17.51 2.57
N ILE A 334 8.53 -16.98 1.61
CA ILE A 334 7.42 -17.72 0.98
C ILE A 334 7.98 -18.85 0.13
N VAL A 335 9.02 -18.58 -0.67
CA VAL A 335 9.65 -19.59 -1.52
C VAL A 335 10.24 -20.72 -0.67
N ARG A 336 10.89 -20.39 0.45
CA ARG A 336 11.42 -21.38 1.41
C ARG A 336 10.30 -22.22 2.03
N GLY A 337 9.22 -21.59 2.50
CA GLY A 337 8.08 -22.30 3.08
C GLY A 337 7.37 -23.24 2.10
N LEU A 338 7.26 -22.85 0.83
CA LEU A 338 6.69 -23.72 -0.21
C LEU A 338 7.62 -24.89 -0.56
N ARG A 339 8.95 -24.70 -0.50
CA ARG A 339 9.92 -25.79 -0.70
C ARG A 339 9.84 -26.83 0.42
N THR A 340 9.60 -26.42 1.66
CA THR A 340 9.42 -27.36 2.79
C THR A 340 8.12 -28.15 2.70
N LEU A 341 7.07 -27.57 2.09
CA LEU A 341 5.77 -28.23 1.93
C LEU A 341 5.68 -29.14 0.71
N ARG A 342 6.59 -29.04 -0.27
CA ARG A 342 6.66 -30.02 -1.34
C ARG A 342 7.19 -31.32 -0.74
N PRO A 343 6.37 -32.40 -0.65
CA PRO A 343 6.89 -33.68 -0.23
C PRO A 343 8.06 -34.00 -1.15
N ARG A 344 9.20 -34.32 -0.54
CA ARG A 344 10.41 -34.76 -1.23
C ARG A 344 9.94 -35.90 -2.11
N ARG A 345 9.71 -35.63 -3.41
CA ARG A 345 9.32 -36.64 -4.37
C ARG A 345 10.49 -37.62 -4.28
N ARG A 346 10.28 -38.73 -3.59
CA ARG A 346 11.24 -39.82 -3.60
C ARG A 346 11.29 -40.18 -5.07
N ASP A 347 12.36 -39.78 -5.73
CA ASP A 347 12.71 -40.27 -7.04
C ASP A 347 12.97 -41.77 -6.84
N HIS A 348 11.88 -42.55 -6.80
CA HIS A 348 11.90 -44.01 -6.67
C HIS A 348 12.32 -44.68 -7.99
N ASN A 349 12.93 -43.92 -8.90
CA ASN A 349 13.49 -44.40 -10.16
C ASN A 349 15.02 -44.15 -10.23
N GLU A 350 15.74 -44.31 -9.12
CA GLU A 350 17.08 -44.92 -9.22
C GLU A 350 16.89 -46.39 -9.59
N VAL A 351 16.55 -46.61 -10.87
CA VAL A 351 16.77 -47.88 -11.54
C VAL A 351 18.29 -48.00 -11.62
N ALA A 352 18.86 -48.89 -10.81
CA ALA A 352 20.25 -49.29 -10.92
C ALA A 352 20.53 -49.67 -12.39
N PRO A 353 21.57 -49.10 -13.03
CA PRO A 353 22.02 -49.58 -14.32
C PRO A 353 22.82 -50.87 -14.08
N ASP A 354 22.12 -51.97 -13.80
CA ASP A 354 22.74 -53.29 -13.75
C ASP A 354 22.55 -53.99 -15.09
N GLY A 355 23.65 -54.15 -15.81
CA GLY A 355 23.78 -55.19 -16.83
C GLY A 355 23.68 -54.75 -18.29
N THR A 356 24.60 -53.90 -18.76
CA THR A 356 25.06 -54.03 -20.15
C THR A 356 26.32 -54.89 -20.20
N SER A 357 26.12 -56.10 -20.71
CA SER A 357 27.17 -56.97 -21.25
C SER A 357 27.92 -56.22 -22.34
N HIS A 358 29.25 -56.14 -22.25
CA HIS A 358 30.09 -55.85 -23.39
C HIS A 358 30.92 -57.08 -23.72
N ALA A 359 30.36 -57.89 -24.61
CA ALA A 359 31.12 -58.76 -25.49
C ALA A 359 31.68 -57.92 -26.65
N GLU A 360 32.93 -58.20 -26.98
CA GLU A 360 33.54 -58.17 -28.31
C GLU A 360 33.23 -56.99 -29.24
N GLU A 361 34.23 -56.11 -29.43
CA GLU A 361 34.64 -55.83 -30.81
C GLU A 361 36.14 -55.51 -30.90
N GLY A 362 36.87 -56.44 -31.49
CA GLY A 362 38.28 -56.31 -31.78
C GLY A 362 38.55 -55.72 -33.15
N ARG A 363 39.78 -55.19 -33.28
CA ARG A 363 40.56 -54.98 -34.51
C ARG A 363 40.07 -53.90 -35.49
N ARG A 364 40.88 -52.85 -35.67
CA ARG A 364 41.87 -52.75 -36.77
C ARG A 364 42.61 -51.40 -36.80
N SER A 365 43.90 -51.49 -37.18
CA SER A 365 44.67 -50.51 -37.98
C SER A 365 44.99 -49.16 -37.30
N ASN A 366 46.19 -48.85 -36.80
CA ASN A 366 47.56 -49.02 -37.31
C ASN A 366 47.86 -48.32 -38.66
N ARG A 367 48.13 -47.00 -38.63
CA ARG A 367 48.92 -46.21 -39.61
C ARG A 367 49.29 -44.87 -38.96
N LYS A 368 50.52 -44.74 -38.44
CA LYS A 368 51.78 -44.23 -39.03
C LYS A 368 52.00 -42.71 -38.78
N PRO A 369 53.24 -42.30 -38.40
CA PRO A 369 53.59 -40.94 -38.02
C PRO A 369 54.07 -40.11 -39.23
N GLY A 370 53.88 -38.80 -39.17
CA GLY A 370 54.49 -37.82 -40.08
C GLY A 370 55.39 -36.84 -39.32
N PRO A 371 56.58 -36.49 -39.86
CA PRO A 371 57.57 -35.65 -39.21
C PRO A 371 57.30 -34.16 -39.39
N GLY A 372 57.97 -33.34 -38.59
CA GLY A 372 57.80 -31.89 -38.55
C GLY A 372 58.35 -31.12 -39.75
N ALA A 373 57.98 -29.85 -39.75
CA ALA A 373 58.77 -28.69 -40.14
C ALA A 373 58.33 -27.52 -39.26
#